data_AF-A0A519SNX0-F1
#
_entry.id   AF-A0A519SNX0-F1
#
_cell.length_a   1.000
_cell.length_b   1.000
_cell.length_c   1.000
_cell.angle_alpha   90.00
_cell.angle_beta   90.00
_cell.angle_gamma   90.00
#
_symmetry.space_group_name_H-M   'P 1'
#
loop_
_entity.id
_entity.type
_entity.pdbx_description
1 polymer ?
#
loop_
_entity_poly.entity_id
_entity_poly.type
_entity_poly.pdbx_seq_one_letter_code
_entity_poly.pdbx_strand_id
1 'polypeptide(L)'
;MKSTFTRTLGMLALAAGLSGLSTACTKDLDQVPDYSANAEVVYKDPAQIEQVLARLYATFAVSGQTGPAGSPDISGIDEGFSNYLRQYWQLQELTTDEAVLGWADGNLPAINYLTWNADNEFVRATYDRIYYEISLCNEFIRQTSDDNLAQRGITG
;
A
#
# COMPACT_ATOMS: atom_id res chain seq x y z
N MET A 1 49.24 3.04 -52.97
CA MET A 1 47.88 2.45 -53.09
C MET A 1 47.66 1.23 -52.19
N LYS A 2 48.64 0.32 -51.99
CA LYS A 2 48.47 -0.86 -51.12
C LYS A 2 48.36 -0.54 -49.61
N SER A 3 49.07 0.47 -49.10
CA SER A 3 49.05 0.84 -47.68
C SER A 3 47.83 1.65 -47.24
N THR A 4 47.17 2.36 -48.16
CA THR A 4 45.90 3.04 -47.88
C THR A 4 44.77 2.02 -47.75
N PHE A 5 44.73 1.02 -48.64
CA PHE A 5 43.69 -0.02 -48.63
C PHE A 5 43.72 -0.91 -47.37
N THR A 6 44.91 -1.27 -46.87
CA THR A 6 45.04 -2.02 -45.61
C THR A 6 44.66 -1.20 -44.38
N ARG A 7 44.86 0.13 -44.39
CA ARG A 7 44.42 1.04 -43.32
C ARG A 7 42.90 1.21 -43.31
N THR A 8 42.26 1.32 -44.46
CA THR A 8 40.79 1.39 -44.54
C THR A 8 40.14 0.08 -44.09
N LEU A 9 40.71 -1.07 -44.48
CA LEU A 9 40.21 -2.38 -44.07
C LEU A 9 40.38 -2.61 -42.56
N GLY A 10 41.50 -2.15 -41.98
CA GLY A 10 41.73 -2.18 -40.54
C GLY A 10 40.76 -1.29 -39.75
N MET A 11 40.44 -0.09 -40.25
CA MET A 11 39.42 0.77 -39.62
C MET A 11 38.02 0.18 -39.72
N LEU A 12 37.67 -0.48 -40.83
CA LEU A 12 36.37 -1.13 -41.00
C LEU A 12 36.22 -2.31 -40.04
N ALA A 13 37.28 -3.09 -39.83
CA ALA A 13 37.31 -4.19 -38.86
C ALA A 13 37.21 -3.70 -37.41
N LEU A 14 37.86 -2.56 -37.08
CA LEU A 14 37.77 -1.95 -35.76
C LEU A 14 36.36 -1.37 -35.49
N ALA A 15 35.75 -0.74 -36.49
CA ALA A 15 34.37 -0.23 -36.39
C ALA A 15 33.35 -1.36 -36.23
N ALA A 16 33.51 -2.47 -36.96
CA ALA A 16 32.68 -3.67 -36.80
C ALA A 16 32.86 -4.33 -35.41
N GLY A 17 34.10 -4.37 -34.90
CA GLY A 17 34.40 -4.86 -33.55
C GLY A 17 33.77 -4.02 -32.44
N LEU A 18 33.74 -2.69 -32.58
CA LEU A 18 33.08 -1.80 -31.62
C LEU A 18 31.55 -1.93 -31.65
N SER A 19 30.94 -2.21 -32.81
CA SER A 19 29.49 -2.43 -32.92
C SER A 19 29.00 -3.76 -32.33
N GLY A 20 29.90 -4.72 -32.10
CA GLY A 20 29.56 -5.99 -31.41
C GLY A 20 29.53 -5.89 -29.88
N LEU A 21 30.03 -4.78 -29.31
CA LEU A 21 30.09 -4.54 -27.86
C LEU A 21 28.83 -3.81 -27.32
N SER A 22 27.90 -3.40 -28.18
CA SER A 22 26.69 -2.65 -27.80
C SER A 22 25.47 -3.50 -27.48
N THR A 23 25.58 -4.84 -27.46
CA THR A 23 24.41 -5.74 -27.30
C THR A 23 24.17 -6.26 -25.87
N ALA A 24 24.79 -5.69 -24.82
CA ALA A 24 24.83 -6.38 -23.52
C ALA A 24 24.50 -5.57 -22.25
N CYS A 25 24.07 -4.31 -22.34
CA CYS A 25 23.68 -3.53 -21.15
C CYS A 25 22.16 -3.31 -21.00
N THR A 26 21.32 -4.13 -21.65
CA THR A 26 19.85 -4.05 -21.54
C THR A 26 19.24 -5.15 -20.67
N LYS A 27 20.05 -5.95 -19.97
CA LYS A 27 19.54 -6.93 -18.99
C LYS A 27 18.75 -6.30 -17.85
N ASP A 28 18.89 -4.99 -17.64
CA ASP A 28 18.08 -4.21 -16.70
C ASP A 28 16.62 -4.02 -17.18
N LEU A 29 16.29 -4.40 -18.42
CA LEU A 29 14.91 -4.49 -18.90
C LEU A 29 14.26 -5.85 -18.58
N ASP A 30 15.08 -6.88 -18.32
CA ASP A 30 14.63 -8.20 -17.89
C ASP A 30 14.39 -8.20 -16.37
N GLN A 31 13.50 -7.32 -15.92
CA GLN A 31 13.09 -7.28 -14.52
C GLN A 31 12.18 -8.46 -14.24
N VAL A 32 12.59 -9.33 -13.31
CA VAL A 32 11.63 -10.14 -12.58
C VAL A 32 10.82 -9.21 -11.69
N PRO A 33 9.49 -9.43 -11.52
CA PRO A 33 8.68 -8.59 -10.63
C PRO A 33 9.38 -8.50 -9.28
N ASP A 34 9.56 -7.28 -8.79
CA ASP A 34 10.01 -7.07 -7.42
C ASP A 34 9.13 -7.93 -6.52
N TYR A 35 9.74 -8.78 -5.69
CA TYR A 35 9.03 -9.73 -4.82
C TYR A 35 8.29 -9.04 -3.66
N SER A 36 8.04 -7.74 -3.79
CA SER A 36 7.11 -7.03 -2.95
C SER A 36 5.72 -7.67 -3.12
N ALA A 37 5.01 -7.79 -1.99
CA ALA A 37 3.66 -8.32 -1.97
C ALA A 37 2.74 -7.39 -2.77
N ASN A 38 2.54 -7.69 -4.06
CA ASN A 38 1.56 -7.07 -4.92
C ASN A 38 0.34 -7.99 -5.09
N ALA A 39 -0.74 -7.46 -5.66
CA ALA A 39 -1.98 -8.23 -5.80
C ALA A 39 -1.79 -9.49 -6.67
N GLU A 40 -0.91 -9.44 -7.66
CA GLU A 40 -0.61 -10.55 -8.55
C GLU A 40 0.08 -11.72 -7.84
N VAL A 41 0.91 -11.43 -6.82
CA VAL A 41 1.59 -12.44 -6.00
C VAL A 41 0.68 -12.93 -4.88
N VAL A 42 0.06 -12.01 -4.13
CA VAL A 42 -0.75 -12.32 -2.96
C VAL A 42 -1.98 -13.15 -3.34
N TYR A 43 -2.72 -12.75 -4.37
CA TYR A 43 -3.97 -13.44 -4.71
C TYR A 43 -3.77 -14.74 -5.51
N LYS A 44 -2.53 -15.15 -5.81
CA LYS A 44 -2.24 -16.46 -6.44
C LYS A 44 -2.21 -17.63 -5.45
N ASP A 45 -1.99 -17.36 -4.17
CA ASP A 45 -1.92 -18.37 -3.12
C ASP A 45 -3.19 -18.31 -2.26
N PRO A 46 -4.03 -19.37 -2.24
CA PRO A 46 -5.22 -19.41 -1.39
C PRO A 46 -4.95 -19.11 0.09
N ALA A 47 -3.80 -19.53 0.63
CA ALA A 47 -3.43 -19.24 2.02
C ALA A 47 -3.20 -17.74 2.25
N GLN A 48 -2.69 -17.04 1.24
CA GLN A 48 -2.52 -15.58 1.30
C GLN A 48 -3.84 -14.84 1.13
N ILE A 49 -4.76 -15.34 0.30
CA ILE A 49 -6.12 -14.80 0.19
C ILE A 49 -6.82 -14.85 1.56
N GLU A 50 -6.68 -15.96 2.29
CA GLU A 50 -7.20 -16.08 3.67
C GLU A 50 -6.57 -15.04 4.60
N GLN A 51 -5.27 -14.77 4.50
CA GLN A 51 -4.62 -13.72 5.28
C GLN A 51 -5.13 -12.31 4.92
N VAL A 52 -5.43 -12.04 3.65
CA VAL A 52 -6.07 -10.78 3.25
C VAL A 52 -7.47 -10.67 3.88
N LEU A 53 -8.26 -11.73 3.87
CA LEU A 53 -9.57 -11.74 4.53
C LEU A 53 -9.43 -11.49 6.04
N ALA A 54 -8.46 -12.14 6.69
CA ALA A 54 -8.16 -11.89 8.09
C ALA A 54 -7.75 -10.42 8.33
N ARG A 55 -7.03 -9.81 7.38
CA ARG A 55 -6.64 -8.40 7.46
C ARG A 55 -7.85 -7.47 7.45
N LEU A 56 -8.88 -7.73 6.62
CA LEU A 56 -10.12 -6.93 6.58
C LEU A 56 -10.79 -6.86 7.95
N TYR A 57 -10.85 -7.98 8.68
CA TYR A 57 -11.44 -7.96 10.03
C TYR A 57 -10.49 -7.37 11.07
N ALA A 58 -9.17 -7.54 10.90
CA ALA A 58 -8.19 -7.06 11.85
C ALA A 58 -8.13 -5.52 11.91
N THR A 59 -8.37 -4.82 10.80
CA THR A 59 -8.33 -3.35 10.72
C THR A 59 -9.30 -2.65 11.70
N PHE A 60 -10.40 -3.32 12.07
CA PHE A 60 -11.33 -2.83 13.08
C PHE A 60 -10.71 -2.80 14.49
N ALA A 61 -9.77 -3.71 14.76
CA ALA A 61 -9.18 -3.93 16.08
C ALA A 61 -7.74 -3.40 16.21
N VAL A 62 -6.98 -3.27 15.11
CA VAL A 62 -5.58 -2.82 15.14
C VAL A 62 -5.34 -1.56 14.31
N SER A 63 -4.34 -0.78 14.71
CA SER A 63 -3.95 0.51 14.08
C SER A 63 -3.04 0.39 12.85
N GLY A 64 -2.44 -0.79 12.68
CA GLY A 64 -1.35 -1.00 11.75
C GLY A 64 -0.87 -2.45 11.77
N GLN A 65 0.24 -2.73 11.06
CA GLN A 65 0.86 -4.06 11.04
C GLN A 65 1.83 -4.30 12.21
N THR A 66 2.27 -3.24 12.88
CA THR A 66 3.18 -3.31 14.04
C THR A 66 2.55 -2.58 15.21
N GLY A 67 2.04 -3.32 16.19
CA GLY A 67 1.38 -2.73 17.37
C GLY A 67 2.34 -2.51 18.54
N PRO A 68 2.16 -1.44 19.35
CA PRO A 68 1.16 -0.37 19.22
C PRO A 68 1.61 0.79 18.32
N ALA A 69 2.84 0.74 17.78
CA ALA A 69 3.38 1.77 16.90
C ALA A 69 4.45 1.20 15.95
N GLY A 70 4.53 1.75 14.74
CA GLY A 70 5.66 1.61 13.82
C GLY A 70 5.27 1.38 12.36
N SER A 71 4.05 0.90 12.10
CA SER A 71 3.57 0.63 10.74
C SER A 71 2.07 0.92 10.64
N PRO A 72 1.67 2.20 10.73
CA PRO A 72 0.28 2.60 10.79
C PRO A 72 -0.42 2.46 9.44
N ASP A 73 -1.72 2.15 9.48
CA ASP A 73 -2.56 2.06 8.28
C ASP A 73 -2.84 3.42 7.64
N ILE A 74 -2.98 4.44 8.48
CA ILE A 74 -3.25 5.83 8.06
C ILE A 74 -2.25 6.78 8.73
N SER A 75 -2.01 7.92 8.11
CA SER A 75 -1.11 8.96 8.63
C SER A 75 -1.88 10.23 9.00
N GLY A 76 -1.20 11.20 9.62
CA GLY A 76 -1.79 12.47 10.04
C GLY A 76 -2.33 12.49 11.47
N ILE A 77 -2.23 11.39 12.20
CA ILE A 77 -2.52 11.27 13.63
C ILE A 77 -1.59 10.23 14.27
N ASP A 78 -1.45 10.24 15.61
CA ASP A 78 -0.77 9.17 16.35
C ASP A 78 -1.40 7.80 16.04
N GLU A 79 -0.56 6.77 15.87
CA GLU A 79 -1.03 5.44 15.49
C GLU A 79 -1.99 4.84 16.52
N GLY A 80 -1.73 5.03 17.82
CA GLY A 80 -2.62 4.54 18.87
C GLY A 80 -3.97 5.26 18.89
N PHE A 81 -4.03 6.48 18.36
CA PHE A 81 -5.28 7.22 18.17
C PHE A 81 -6.01 6.77 16.91
N SER A 82 -5.33 6.34 15.86
CA SER A 82 -5.95 5.96 14.59
C SER A 82 -6.79 4.68 14.62
N ASN A 83 -6.82 3.91 15.71
CA ASN A 83 -7.61 2.68 15.82
C ASN A 83 -9.11 2.87 15.47
N TYR A 84 -9.66 2.04 14.58
CA TYR A 84 -11.05 2.18 14.10
C TYR A 84 -12.06 2.20 15.23
N LEU A 85 -12.06 1.18 16.10
CA LEU A 85 -13.06 1.05 17.16
C LEU A 85 -12.95 2.21 18.15
N ARG A 86 -11.72 2.61 18.49
CA ARG A 86 -11.47 3.76 19.35
C ARG A 86 -12.05 5.04 18.75
N GLN A 87 -11.74 5.32 17.48
CA GLN A 87 -12.22 6.52 16.79
C GLN A 87 -13.75 6.54 16.69
N TYR A 88 -14.35 5.41 16.30
CA TYR A 88 -15.80 5.25 16.23
C TYR A 88 -16.47 5.52 17.59
N TRP A 89 -15.99 4.87 18.65
CA TRP A 89 -16.50 5.08 20.00
C TRP A 89 -16.34 6.53 20.45
N GLN A 90 -15.17 7.15 20.20
CA GLN A 90 -14.92 8.54 20.59
C GLN A 90 -15.92 9.51 19.96
N LEU A 91 -16.19 9.40 18.66
CA LEU A 91 -17.14 10.30 18.00
C LEU A 91 -18.60 10.01 18.38
N GLN A 92 -18.93 8.75 18.67
CA GLN A 92 -20.29 8.38 19.07
C GLN A 92 -20.61 8.71 20.53
N GLU A 93 -19.64 8.68 21.44
CA GLU A 93 -19.88 8.91 22.87
C GLU A 93 -19.51 10.31 23.35
N LEU A 94 -18.35 10.85 22.94
CA LEU A 94 -17.87 12.14 23.49
C LEU A 94 -18.70 13.34 23.02
N THR A 95 -19.54 13.15 22.01
CA THR A 95 -20.52 14.16 21.55
C THR A 95 -21.84 14.11 22.32
N THR A 96 -21.95 13.20 23.30
CA THR A 96 -23.16 12.94 24.10
C THR A 96 -22.93 13.25 25.58
N ASP A 97 -23.90 12.94 26.43
CA ASP A 97 -23.82 13.05 27.88
C ASP A 97 -23.25 11.81 28.58
N GLU A 98 -22.92 10.74 27.84
CA GLU A 98 -22.46 9.46 28.42
C GLU A 98 -21.01 9.50 28.93
N ALA A 99 -20.13 10.27 28.27
CA ALA A 99 -18.70 10.27 28.59
C ALA A 99 -18.01 11.61 28.29
N VAL A 100 -16.95 11.92 29.06
CA VAL A 100 -16.04 13.03 28.80
C VAL A 100 -14.60 12.54 28.91
N LEU A 101 -13.77 12.94 27.94
CA LEU A 101 -12.35 12.61 27.93
C LEU A 101 -11.52 13.81 28.43
N GLY A 102 -10.89 13.68 29.59
CA GLY A 102 -10.21 14.78 30.31
C GLY A 102 -8.77 15.10 29.87
N TRP A 103 -8.27 14.43 28.83
CA TRP A 103 -6.94 14.64 28.25
C TRP A 103 -6.98 15.78 27.22
N ALA A 104 -5.94 16.61 27.20
CA ALA A 104 -5.81 17.75 26.28
C ALA A 104 -4.99 17.41 25.02
N ASP A 105 -5.21 16.21 24.47
CA ASP A 105 -4.46 15.71 23.32
C ASP A 105 -4.96 16.35 22.02
N GLY A 106 -4.10 17.14 21.36
CA GLY A 106 -4.43 17.79 20.09
C GLY A 106 -5.75 18.55 20.13
N ASN A 107 -6.61 18.31 19.14
CA ASN A 107 -7.95 18.89 19.04
C ASN A 107 -9.06 18.00 19.63
N LEU A 108 -8.72 16.97 20.41
CA LEU A 108 -9.69 16.08 21.06
C LEU A 108 -10.69 16.82 21.97
N PRO A 109 -10.28 17.83 22.77
CA PRO A 109 -11.23 18.54 23.65
C PRO A 109 -12.38 19.18 22.88
N ALA A 110 -12.18 19.58 21.63
CA ALA A 110 -13.24 20.16 20.80
C ALA A 110 -14.38 19.18 20.49
N ILE A 111 -14.12 17.87 20.56
CA ILE A 111 -15.14 16.83 20.40
C ILE A 111 -16.11 16.85 21.60
N ASN A 112 -15.58 16.87 22.83
CA ASN A 112 -16.40 16.94 24.07
C ASN A 112 -17.38 18.13 24.06
N TYR A 113 -16.97 19.26 23.46
CA TYR A 113 -17.75 20.49 23.47
C TYR A 113 -18.52 20.76 22.18
N LEU A 114 -18.50 19.84 21.21
CA LEU A 114 -19.15 20.01 19.90
C LEU A 114 -18.68 21.28 19.15
N THR A 115 -17.41 21.67 19.32
CA THR A 115 -16.81 22.87 18.71
C THR A 115 -15.77 22.55 17.64
N TRP A 116 -15.68 21.29 17.21
CA TRP A 116 -14.76 20.84 16.18
C TRP A 116 -15.12 21.42 14.80
N ASN A 117 -14.12 21.51 13.92
CA ASN A 117 -14.25 22.00 12.56
C ASN A 117 -13.59 21.01 11.57
N ALA A 118 -13.50 21.39 10.30
CA ALA A 118 -12.93 20.54 9.24
C ALA A 118 -11.44 20.18 9.44
N ASP A 119 -10.73 20.90 10.30
CA ASP A 119 -9.31 20.67 10.59
C ASP A 119 -9.08 19.72 11.78
N ASN A 120 -10.14 19.20 12.42
CA ASN A 120 -10.00 18.28 13.56
C ASN A 120 -9.43 16.92 13.12
N GLU A 121 -8.26 16.56 13.64
CA GLU A 121 -7.54 15.35 13.23
C GLU A 121 -8.27 14.04 13.59
N PHE A 122 -9.09 14.01 14.65
CA PHE A 122 -9.86 12.82 15.03
C PHE A 122 -11.02 12.57 14.07
N VAL A 123 -11.70 13.65 13.66
CA VAL A 123 -12.76 13.57 12.63
C VAL A 123 -12.17 13.13 11.29
N ARG A 124 -11.04 13.73 10.87
CA ARG A 124 -10.32 13.31 9.65
C ARG A 124 -9.85 11.86 9.73
N ALA A 125 -9.22 11.44 10.82
CA ALA A 125 -8.74 10.07 11.00
C ALA A 125 -9.88 9.05 10.92
N THR A 126 -11.06 9.36 11.47
CA THR A 126 -12.23 8.49 11.37
C THR A 126 -12.69 8.34 9.92
N TYR A 127 -12.77 9.44 9.18
CA TYR A 127 -13.11 9.42 7.76
C TYR A 127 -12.10 8.58 6.96
N ASP A 128 -10.80 8.84 7.15
CA ASP A 128 -9.73 8.13 6.46
C ASP A 128 -9.76 6.62 6.77
N ARG A 129 -10.09 6.24 8.01
CA ARG A 129 -10.25 4.83 8.40
C ARG A 129 -11.39 4.12 7.69
N ILE A 130 -12.54 4.76 7.58
CA ILE A 130 -13.70 4.19 6.88
C ILE A 130 -13.36 4.00 5.40
N TYR A 131 -12.73 5.00 4.77
CA TYR A 131 -12.33 4.90 3.36
C TYR A 131 -11.22 3.88 3.12
N TYR A 132 -10.28 3.75 4.04
CA TYR A 132 -9.25 2.71 4.00
C TYR A 132 -9.89 1.32 4.00
N GLU A 133 -10.82 1.06 4.92
CA GLU A 133 -11.52 -0.22 5.02
C GLU A 133 -12.33 -0.56 3.77
N ILE A 134 -13.09 0.42 3.26
CA ILE A 134 -13.85 0.28 2.01
C ILE A 134 -12.91 -0.06 0.85
N SER A 135 -11.74 0.58 0.78
CA SER A 135 -10.78 0.35 -0.29
C SER A 135 -10.21 -1.08 -0.25
N LEU A 136 -9.87 -1.57 0.95
CA LEU A 136 -9.41 -2.95 1.13
C LEU A 136 -10.49 -3.98 0.76
N CYS A 137 -11.73 -3.76 1.21
CA CYS A 137 -12.86 -4.63 0.86
C CYS A 137 -13.10 -4.67 -0.65
N ASN A 138 -13.08 -3.52 -1.32
CA ASN A 138 -13.26 -3.43 -2.76
C ASN A 138 -12.15 -4.14 -3.53
N GLU A 139 -10.89 -4.04 -3.07
CA GLU A 139 -9.77 -4.79 -3.66
C GLU A 139 -10.00 -6.29 -3.55
N PHE A 140 -10.34 -6.76 -2.33
CA PHE A 140 -10.57 -8.17 -2.08
C PHE A 140 -11.66 -8.72 -2.99
N ILE A 141 -12.83 -8.06 -3.05
CA ILE A 141 -13.94 -8.46 -3.91
C ILE A 141 -13.52 -8.52 -5.38
N ARG A 142 -12.76 -7.51 -5.86
CA ARG A 142 -12.29 -7.48 -7.24
C ARG A 142 -11.36 -8.66 -7.54
N GLN A 143 -10.38 -8.92 -6.68
CA GLN A 143 -9.36 -9.94 -6.90
C GLN A 143 -9.86 -11.37 -6.67
N THR A 144 -10.95 -11.53 -5.94
CA THR A 144 -11.59 -12.82 -5.65
C THR A 144 -12.83 -13.10 -6.50
N SER A 145 -13.06 -12.34 -7.57
CA SER A 145 -14.09 -12.68 -8.56
C SER A 145 -13.78 -14.00 -9.26
N ASP A 146 -14.82 -14.73 -9.68
CA ASP A 146 -14.71 -16.04 -10.34
C ASP A 146 -13.72 -16.03 -11.51
N ASP A 147 -13.80 -15.03 -12.39
CA ASP A 147 -12.90 -14.87 -13.53
C ASP A 147 -11.43 -14.74 -13.08
N ASN A 148 -11.18 -13.96 -12.02
CA ASN A 148 -9.85 -13.71 -11.50
C ASN A 148 -9.26 -14.93 -10.78
N LEU A 149 -10.08 -15.69 -10.04
CA LEU A 149 -9.66 -16.93 -9.40
C LEU A 149 -9.37 -18.02 -10.45
N ALA A 150 -10.24 -18.15 -11.46
CA ALA A 150 -10.07 -19.09 -12.55
C ALA A 150 -8.79 -18.83 -13.36
N GLN A 151 -8.47 -17.56 -13.66
CA GLN A 151 -7.21 -17.18 -14.31
C GLN A 151 -5.97 -17.57 -13.50
N ARG A 152 -6.09 -17.69 -12.17
CA ARG A 152 -5.03 -18.09 -11.26
C ARG A 152 -5.02 -19.60 -10.98
N GLY A 153 -5.91 -20.36 -11.61
CA GLY A 153 -6.05 -21.80 -11.41
C GLY A 153 -6.63 -22.20 -10.06
N ILE A 154 -7.29 -21.26 -9.35
CA ILE A 154 -7.96 -21.51 -8.08
C ILE A 154 -9.40 -21.91 -8.39
N THR A 155 -9.80 -23.13 -8.00
CA THR A 155 -11.13 -23.68 -8.25
C THR A 155 -11.77 -24.10 -6.93
N GLY A 156 -13.05 -23.80 -6.76
CA GLY A 156 -13.88 -24.16 -5.62
C GLY A 156 -15.35 -23.97 -5.95
#